data_AF-A0A9P1E7V2-F1
#
_entry.id   AF-A0A9P1E7V2-F1
#
_cell.length_a   1.000
_cell.length_b   1.000
_cell.length_c   1.000
_cell.angle_alpha   90.00
_cell.angle_beta   90.00
_cell.angle_gamma   90.00
#
_symmetry.space_group_name_H-M   'P 1'
#
loop_
_entity.id
_entity.type
_entity.pdbx_description
1 polymer ?
#
loop_
_entity_poly.entity_id
_entity_poly.type
_entity_poly.pdbx_seq_one_letter_code
_entity_poly.pdbx_strand_id
1 'polypeptide(L)'
;MALVKMVILDELALRFVEGAGFRHFCSVACPKFVVPSRRTLARDIMELHLKEKSALRSLFNKQTISLTTDIWTTNTTTVSYMVITAHFIDVNFQLHRRIISFKPVCDHKGETIAKQIESCLIDWGIKKVFTVTVDNATANDNTIRILKSNLGFWRDDPLLFDGEFMHVRCCAHILNLIARDGLADISDSVVSVRNAVKYVRSSNARFQAFQKRSDLDKLIRGSLILDNNIRWNYTYLMLTTTLKHRGAFDKMVVEDKLYDGYFLEDEKGKKRVGPPKLNDWENVRRFKIFKNLL
;
A
#
# COMPACT_ATOMS: atom_id res chain seq x y z
N MET A 1 -14.47 -16.00 26.15
CA MET A 1 -13.24 -15.74 25.38
C MET A 1 -13.24 -16.32 23.96
N ALA A 2 -13.76 -17.53 23.70
CA ALA A 2 -13.75 -18.10 22.33
C ALA A 2 -14.46 -17.19 21.29
N LEU A 3 -15.63 -16.64 21.62
CA LEU A 3 -16.34 -15.70 20.74
C LEU A 3 -15.51 -14.44 20.43
N VAL A 4 -14.87 -13.84 21.44
CA VAL A 4 -13.99 -12.68 21.26
C VAL A 4 -12.84 -13.01 20.31
N LYS A 5 -12.20 -14.17 20.51
CA LYS A 5 -11.12 -14.63 19.64
C LYS A 5 -11.59 -14.87 18.21
N MET A 6 -12.75 -15.51 18.01
CA MET A 6 -13.34 -15.71 16.68
C MET A 6 -13.56 -14.38 15.97
N VAL A 7 -14.20 -13.41 16.64
CA VAL A 7 -14.44 -12.09 16.05
C VAL A 7 -13.15 -11.39 15.64
N ILE A 8 -12.07 -11.53 16.41
CA ILE A 8 -10.76 -10.95 16.10
C ILE A 8 -10.07 -11.70 14.95
N LEU A 9 -10.01 -13.03 15.04
CA LEU A 9 -9.30 -13.89 14.06
C LEU A 9 -9.95 -13.84 12.68
N ASP A 10 -11.28 -13.80 12.66
CA ASP A 10 -12.09 -13.80 11.44
C ASP A 10 -12.45 -12.38 10.98
N GLU A 11 -11.91 -11.35 11.66
CA GLU A 11 -12.11 -9.93 11.36
C GLU A 11 -13.59 -9.51 11.23
N LEU A 12 -14.45 -10.09 12.07
CA LEU A 12 -15.90 -9.90 11.99
C LEU A 12 -16.31 -8.54 12.57
N ALA A 13 -17.31 -7.93 11.94
CA ALA A 13 -17.94 -6.74 12.50
C ALA A 13 -18.53 -7.04 13.89
N LEU A 14 -18.42 -6.10 14.84
CA LEU A 14 -18.97 -6.27 16.19
C LEU A 14 -20.48 -6.55 16.21
N ARG A 15 -21.21 -6.15 15.16
CA ARG A 15 -22.65 -6.42 15.01
C ARG A 15 -22.96 -7.85 14.61
N PHE A 16 -21.95 -8.65 14.24
CA PHE A 16 -22.10 -10.05 13.85
C PHE A 16 -22.87 -10.86 14.90
N VAL A 17 -22.60 -10.63 16.19
CA VAL A 17 -23.28 -11.30 17.32
C VAL A 17 -24.76 -10.94 17.46
N GLU A 18 -25.23 -9.93 16.74
CA GLU A 18 -26.64 -9.50 16.71
C GLU A 18 -27.40 -10.10 15.52
N GLY A 19 -26.71 -10.80 14.61
CA GLY A 19 -27.33 -11.44 13.44
C GLY A 19 -28.26 -12.59 13.82
N ALA A 20 -29.45 -12.62 13.20
CA ALA A 20 -30.46 -13.65 13.48
C ALA A 20 -29.93 -15.08 13.22
N GLY A 21 -29.22 -15.28 12.11
CA GLY A 21 -28.64 -16.58 11.77
C GLY A 21 -27.61 -17.06 12.78
N PHE A 22 -26.70 -16.18 13.22
CA PHE A 22 -25.69 -16.53 14.23
C PHE A 22 -26.34 -16.86 15.59
N ARG A 23 -27.33 -16.08 16.02
CA ARG A 23 -28.07 -16.35 17.26
C ARG A 23 -28.84 -17.66 17.20
N HIS A 24 -29.49 -17.95 16.07
CA HIS A 24 -30.16 -19.22 15.86
C HIS A 24 -29.16 -20.38 15.93
N PHE A 25 -28.03 -20.28 15.21
CA PHE A 25 -26.95 -21.26 15.27
C PHE A 25 -26.47 -21.52 16.71
N CYS A 26 -26.16 -20.46 17.48
CA CYS A 26 -25.78 -20.60 18.89
C CYS A 26 -26.86 -21.27 19.74
N SER A 27 -28.14 -20.94 19.51
CA SER A 27 -29.25 -21.52 20.27
C SER A 27 -29.41 -23.02 20.06
N VAL A 28 -29.04 -23.54 18.87
CA VAL A 28 -29.06 -24.97 18.56
C VAL A 28 -27.78 -25.65 19.03
N ALA A 29 -26.62 -25.07 18.73
CA ALA A 29 -25.32 -25.67 19.03
C ALA A 29 -24.98 -25.67 20.53
N CYS A 30 -25.36 -24.62 21.27
CA CYS A 30 -25.17 -24.51 22.71
C CYS A 30 -26.30 -23.67 23.33
N PRO A 31 -27.47 -24.27 23.63
CA PRO A 31 -28.66 -23.55 24.09
C PRO A 31 -28.47 -22.69 25.36
N LYS A 32 -27.52 -23.06 26.23
CA LYS A 32 -27.19 -22.31 27.45
C LYS A 32 -26.27 -21.11 27.21
N PHE A 33 -25.71 -20.97 26.01
CA PHE A 33 -24.83 -19.85 25.67
C PHE A 33 -25.65 -18.60 25.39
N VAL A 34 -25.54 -17.60 26.26
CA VAL A 34 -26.16 -16.29 26.06
C VAL A 34 -25.25 -15.45 25.16
N VAL A 35 -25.70 -15.20 23.94
CA VAL A 35 -24.95 -14.38 22.98
C VAL A 35 -24.87 -12.93 23.48
N PRO A 36 -23.66 -12.35 23.64
CA PRO A 36 -23.51 -10.99 24.14
C PRO A 36 -24.00 -9.95 23.14
N SER A 37 -24.28 -8.73 23.63
CA SER A 37 -24.51 -7.57 22.76
C SER A 37 -23.19 -7.12 22.09
N ARG A 38 -23.29 -6.33 21.02
CA ARG A 38 -22.09 -5.70 20.40
C ARG A 38 -21.29 -4.85 21.39
N ARG A 39 -21.96 -4.22 22.38
CA ARG A 39 -21.31 -3.37 23.40
C ARG A 39 -20.51 -4.21 24.39
N THR A 40 -21.10 -5.31 24.85
CA THR A 40 -20.45 -6.30 25.71
C THR A 40 -19.23 -6.88 25.00
N LEU A 41 -19.39 -7.29 23.74
CA LEU A 41 -18.29 -7.79 22.92
C LEU A 41 -17.15 -6.76 22.77
N ALA A 42 -17.48 -5.49 22.51
CA ALA A 42 -16.48 -4.42 22.40
C ALA A 42 -15.69 -4.24 23.70
N ARG A 43 -16.36 -4.23 24.86
CA ARG A 43 -15.71 -4.15 26.17
C ARG A 43 -14.79 -5.36 26.39
N ASP A 44 -15.28 -6.57 26.12
CA ASP A 44 -14.50 -7.79 26.33
C ASP A 44 -13.26 -7.85 25.39
N ILE A 45 -13.36 -7.31 24.16
CA ILE A 45 -12.20 -7.12 23.25
C ILE A 45 -11.20 -6.13 23.86
N MET A 46 -11.67 -5.01 24.43
CA MET A 46 -10.80 -4.02 25.06
C MET A 46 -10.10 -4.57 26.31
N GLU A 47 -10.78 -5.35 27.13
CA GLU A 47 -10.17 -6.04 28.27
C GLU A 47 -9.07 -7.01 27.82
N LEU A 48 -9.34 -7.81 26.77
CA LEU A 48 -8.33 -8.68 26.18
C LEU A 48 -7.14 -7.86 25.64
N HIS A 49 -7.40 -6.76 24.93
CA HIS A 49 -6.35 -5.88 24.44
C HIS A 49 -5.48 -5.33 25.57
N LEU A 50 -6.07 -4.84 26.67
CA LEU A 50 -5.31 -4.31 27.81
C LEU A 50 -4.45 -5.38 28.47
N LYS A 51 -4.98 -6.60 28.60
CA LYS A 51 -4.23 -7.75 29.11
C LYS A 51 -3.02 -8.07 28.24
N GLU A 52 -3.22 -8.21 26.92
CA GLU A 52 -2.16 -8.52 25.97
C GLU A 52 -1.15 -7.36 25.86
N LYS A 53 -1.62 -6.10 25.91
CA LYS A 53 -0.76 -4.92 25.95
C LYS A 53 0.17 -4.95 27.16
N SER A 54 -0.34 -5.26 28.35
CA SER A 54 0.47 -5.37 29.57
C SER A 54 1.60 -6.42 29.40
N ALA A 55 1.26 -7.60 28.88
CA ALA A 55 2.24 -8.65 28.61
C ALA A 55 3.31 -8.22 27.59
N LEU A 56 2.90 -7.56 26.50
CA LEU A 56 3.83 -7.04 25.49
C LEU A 56 4.73 -5.93 26.02
N ARG A 57 4.24 -5.04 26.89
CA ARG A 57 5.09 -4.02 27.54
C ARG A 57 6.20 -4.67 28.35
N SER A 58 5.88 -5.70 29.14
CA SER A 58 6.90 -6.45 29.89
C SER A 58 7.92 -7.12 28.98
N LEU A 59 7.52 -7.56 27.79
CA LEU A 59 8.42 -8.13 26.79
C LEU A 59 9.35 -7.05 26.20
N PHE A 60 8.80 -5.92 25.75
CA PHE A 60 9.58 -4.85 25.10
C PHE A 60 10.68 -4.27 25.98
N ASN A 61 10.49 -4.21 27.30
CA ASN A 61 11.52 -3.73 28.24
C ASN A 61 12.86 -4.46 28.12
N LYS A 62 12.87 -5.71 27.62
CA LYS A 62 14.06 -6.55 27.47
C LYS A 62 14.61 -6.57 26.04
N GLN A 63 13.94 -5.89 25.12
CA GLN A 63 14.23 -5.97 23.69
C GLN A 63 14.80 -4.66 23.18
N THR A 64 15.59 -4.78 22.12
CA THR A 64 15.92 -3.64 21.26
C THR A 64 14.88 -3.55 20.17
N ILE A 65 14.22 -2.41 20.04
CA ILE A 65 13.09 -2.23 19.13
C ILE A 65 13.50 -1.41 17.91
N SER A 66 13.14 -1.90 16.72
CA SER A 66 13.09 -1.10 15.50
C SER A 66 11.65 -0.72 15.19
N LEU A 67 11.42 0.49 14.73
CA LEU A 67 10.11 0.99 14.37
C LEU A 67 9.97 1.12 12.85
N THR A 68 8.77 0.90 12.34
CA THR A 68 8.35 1.39 11.03
C THR A 68 7.11 2.25 11.23
N THR A 69 7.04 3.40 10.58
CA THR A 69 5.86 4.25 10.61
C THR A 69 5.37 4.54 9.21
N ASP A 70 4.05 4.55 9.03
CA ASP A 70 3.41 4.97 7.79
C ASP A 70 2.31 5.97 8.11
N ILE A 71 2.14 6.95 7.21
CA ILE A 71 1.16 8.02 7.34
C ILE A 71 0.45 8.17 6.01
N TRP A 72 -0.88 8.07 6.05
CA TRP A 72 -1.70 8.29 4.86
C TRP A 72 -2.94 9.09 5.21
N THR A 73 -3.39 9.87 4.23
CA THR A 73 -4.65 10.59 4.29
C THR A 73 -5.72 9.77 3.60
N THR A 74 -6.84 9.56 4.29
CA THR A 74 -7.97 8.79 3.75
C THR A 74 -8.80 9.69 2.84
N ASN A 75 -9.00 9.30 1.59
CA ASN A 75 -9.77 10.13 0.64
C ASN A 75 -11.24 10.33 1.04
N THR A 76 -11.82 9.37 1.76
CA THR A 76 -13.25 9.39 2.14
C THR A 76 -13.53 10.34 3.29
N THR A 77 -12.65 10.38 4.30
CA THR A 77 -12.85 11.15 5.53
C THR A 77 -11.94 12.37 5.63
N THR A 78 -10.95 12.49 4.73
CA THR A 78 -9.87 13.50 4.77
C THR A 78 -9.01 13.47 6.04
N VAL A 79 -9.16 12.42 6.87
CA VAL A 79 -8.37 12.23 8.09
C VAL A 79 -7.05 11.55 7.75
N SER A 80 -5.96 12.07 8.31
CA SER A 80 -4.64 11.44 8.27
C SER A 80 -4.49 10.46 9.42
N TYR A 81 -4.05 9.24 9.13
CA TYR A 81 -3.75 8.23 10.14
C TYR A 81 -2.27 7.92 10.12
N MET A 82 -1.70 7.74 11.31
CA MET A 82 -0.34 7.27 11.51
C MET A 82 -0.39 5.91 12.20
N VAL A 83 0.33 4.95 11.62
CA VAL A 83 0.58 3.65 12.23
C VAL A 83 2.04 3.57 12.68
N ILE A 84 2.27 3.00 13.86
CA ILE A 84 3.60 2.68 14.37
C ILE A 84 3.63 1.18 14.63
N THR A 85 4.60 0.52 14.01
CA THR A 85 4.83 -0.91 14.17
C THR A 85 6.20 -1.13 14.79
N ALA A 86 6.25 -1.89 15.87
CA ALA A 86 7.47 -2.35 16.51
C ALA A 86 7.91 -3.69 15.95
N HIS A 87 9.21 -3.81 15.73
CA HIS A 87 9.90 -4.99 15.25
C HIS A 87 11.04 -5.32 16.22
N PHE A 88 11.18 -6.60 16.55
CA PHE A 88 12.26 -7.07 17.42
C PHE A 88 12.54 -8.55 17.14
N ILE A 89 13.74 -8.99 17.52
CA ILE A 89 14.16 -10.39 17.42
C ILE A 89 14.22 -10.94 18.85
N ASP A 90 13.57 -12.07 19.09
CA ASP A 90 13.60 -12.70 20.41
C ASP A 90 14.85 -13.58 20.62
N VAL A 91 14.95 -14.18 21.80
CA VAL A 91 16.08 -15.06 22.17
C VAL A 91 16.21 -16.32 21.32
N ASN A 92 15.15 -16.68 20.58
CA ASN A 92 15.13 -17.82 19.67
C ASN A 92 15.38 -17.40 18.22
N PHE A 93 15.87 -16.16 18.01
CA PHE A 93 16.09 -15.57 16.68
C PHE A 93 14.82 -15.47 15.82
N GLN A 94 13.65 -15.38 16.45
CA GLN A 94 12.41 -15.17 15.73
C GLN A 94 12.10 -13.68 15.59
N LEU A 95 11.82 -13.25 14.36
CA LEU A 95 11.37 -11.90 14.07
C LEU A 95 9.91 -11.72 14.49
N HIS A 96 9.65 -10.78 15.37
CA HIS A 96 8.32 -10.38 15.79
C HIS A 96 7.97 -9.00 15.27
N ARG A 97 6.72 -8.85 14.84
CA ARG A 97 6.13 -7.58 14.39
C ARG A 97 4.83 -7.32 15.13
N ARG A 98 4.65 -6.14 15.72
CA ARG A 98 3.44 -5.73 16.45
C ARG A 98 3.06 -4.31 16.11
N ILE A 99 1.81 -4.08 15.72
CA ILE A 99 1.26 -2.72 15.60
C ILE A 99 1.01 -2.21 17.01
N ILE A 100 1.66 -1.11 17.37
CA ILE A 100 1.66 -0.56 18.74
C ILE A 100 0.96 0.82 18.81
N SER A 101 0.78 1.48 17.68
CA SER A 101 -0.04 2.70 17.59
C SER A 101 -0.75 2.75 16.25
N PHE A 102 -2.02 3.16 16.29
CA PHE A 102 -2.81 3.52 15.13
C PHE A 102 -3.71 4.68 15.54
N LYS A 103 -3.31 5.91 15.18
CA LYS A 103 -3.96 7.13 15.68
C LYS A 103 -4.15 8.14 14.55
N PRO A 104 -5.21 8.96 14.56
CA PRO A 104 -5.31 10.10 13.67
C PRO A 104 -4.24 11.14 14.02
N VAL A 105 -3.73 11.84 13.01
CA VAL A 105 -2.75 12.94 13.14
C VAL A 105 -3.26 14.18 12.43
N CYS A 106 -2.93 15.36 12.95
CA CYS A 106 -3.42 16.64 12.44
C CYS A 106 -2.69 17.10 11.17
N ASP A 107 -1.42 16.73 11.01
CA ASP A 107 -0.60 17.06 9.85
C ASP A 107 0.51 16.01 9.67
N HIS A 108 1.30 16.18 8.61
CA HIS A 108 2.44 15.32 8.28
C HIS A 108 3.77 16.04 8.58
N LYS A 109 3.78 16.95 9.56
CA LYS A 109 4.99 17.71 9.91
C LYS A 109 5.91 16.89 10.80
N GLY A 110 7.22 17.15 10.66
CA GLY A 110 8.24 16.39 11.36
C GLY A 110 8.09 16.39 12.88
N GLU A 111 7.69 17.54 13.45
CA GLU A 111 7.43 17.74 14.89
C GLU A 111 6.27 16.86 15.39
N THR A 112 5.16 16.84 14.65
CA THR A 112 3.96 16.05 14.99
C THR A 112 4.31 14.56 15.00
N ILE A 113 5.01 14.10 13.96
CA ILE A 113 5.42 12.71 13.82
C ILE A 113 6.37 12.31 14.96
N ALA A 114 7.38 13.13 15.27
CA ALA A 114 8.33 12.87 16.35
C ALA A 114 7.62 12.77 17.70
N LYS A 115 6.70 13.68 17.99
CA LYS A 115 5.89 13.67 19.21
C LYS A 115 5.02 12.42 19.33
N GLN A 116 4.43 11.95 18.23
CA GLN A 116 3.63 10.72 18.24
C GLN A 116 4.49 9.48 18.49
N ILE A 117 5.68 9.42 17.90
CA ILE A 117 6.65 8.34 18.15
C ILE A 117 7.09 8.36 19.61
N GLU A 118 7.50 9.51 20.13
CA GLU A 118 7.93 9.67 21.52
C GLU A 118 6.83 9.27 22.51
N SER A 119 5.61 9.78 22.32
CA SER A 119 4.46 9.38 23.14
C SER A 119 4.19 7.88 23.07
N CYS A 120 4.35 7.26 21.89
CA CYS A 120 4.20 5.82 21.74
C CYS A 120 5.29 5.06 22.52
N LEU A 121 6.55 5.49 22.44
CA LEU A 121 7.65 4.88 23.20
C LEU A 121 7.38 4.93 24.72
N ILE A 122 6.92 6.07 25.23
CA ILE A 122 6.54 6.26 26.63
C ILE A 122 5.36 5.34 27.01
N ASP A 123 4.28 5.36 26.21
CA ASP A 123 3.06 4.56 26.44
C ASP A 123 3.36 3.06 26.55
N TRP A 124 4.33 2.57 25.76
CA TRP A 124 4.74 1.17 25.73
C TRP A 124 5.90 0.85 26.65
N GLY A 125 6.56 1.85 27.26
CA GLY A 125 7.75 1.65 28.09
C GLY A 125 8.97 1.19 27.29
N ILE A 126 9.04 1.50 26.01
CA ILE A 126 10.16 1.08 25.16
C ILE A 126 11.37 1.93 25.51
N LYS A 127 12.42 1.28 26.01
CA LYS A 127 13.64 1.94 26.48
C LYS A 127 14.78 1.94 25.46
N LYS A 128 14.76 1.07 24.46
CA LYS A 128 15.87 0.89 23.52
C LYS A 128 15.35 0.92 22.09
N VAL A 129 15.71 1.96 21.34
CA VAL A 129 15.31 2.12 19.94
C VAL A 129 16.55 2.03 19.07
N PHE A 130 16.54 1.09 18.14
CA PHE A 130 17.64 0.92 17.19
C PHE A 130 17.43 1.73 15.93
N THR A 131 16.35 1.44 15.20
CA THR A 131 16.04 2.14 13.95
C THR A 131 14.59 2.59 13.89
N VAL A 132 14.33 3.62 13.09
CA VAL A 132 13.02 4.14 12.74
C VAL A 132 12.99 4.24 11.23
N THR A 133 12.14 3.41 10.63
CA THR A 133 11.92 3.38 9.18
C THR A 133 10.74 4.26 8.83
N VAL A 134 10.99 5.25 7.99
CA VAL A 134 10.04 6.27 7.52
C VAL A 134 10.14 6.37 5.99
N ASP A 135 9.13 6.95 5.34
CA ASP A 135 9.22 7.18 3.89
C ASP A 135 10.26 8.27 3.55
N ASN A 136 10.51 8.49 2.26
CA ASN A 136 11.60 9.37 1.82
C ASN A 136 11.20 10.85 1.78
N ALA A 137 10.17 11.27 2.52
CA ALA A 137 9.79 12.66 2.62
C ALA A 137 10.84 13.47 3.42
N THR A 138 11.13 14.70 3.00
CA THR A 138 12.06 15.62 3.68
C THR A 138 11.61 15.93 5.11
N ALA A 139 10.31 15.94 5.37
CA ALA A 139 9.76 16.15 6.72
C ALA A 139 10.29 15.13 7.74
N ASN A 140 10.60 13.91 7.29
CA ASN A 140 11.06 12.84 8.17
C ASN A 140 12.53 13.01 8.61
N ASP A 141 13.35 13.74 7.85
CA ASP A 141 14.70 14.11 8.32
C ASP A 141 14.60 14.97 9.57
N ASN A 142 13.65 15.91 9.57
CA ASN A 142 13.36 16.73 10.74
C ASN A 142 12.78 15.87 11.89
N THR A 143 11.89 14.92 11.60
CA THR A 143 11.39 13.95 12.60
C THR A 143 12.51 13.24 13.32
N ILE A 144 13.45 12.62 12.58
CA ILE A 144 14.54 11.86 13.19
C ILE A 144 15.46 12.77 13.99
N ARG A 145 15.76 13.97 13.49
CA ARG A 145 16.57 14.95 14.22
C ARG A 145 15.94 15.33 15.57
N ILE A 146 14.64 15.65 15.57
CA ILE A 146 13.89 15.98 16.79
C ILE A 146 13.84 14.77 17.73
N LEU A 147 13.56 13.59 17.20
CA LEU A 147 13.47 12.37 18.00
C LEU A 147 14.81 12.04 18.68
N LYS A 148 15.93 12.12 17.95
CA LYS A 148 17.27 11.96 18.54
C LYS A 148 17.53 12.96 19.67
N SER A 149 17.20 14.24 19.43
CA SER A 149 17.33 15.28 20.45
C SER A 149 16.51 14.94 21.70
N ASN A 150 15.24 14.58 21.55
CA ASN A 150 14.36 14.29 22.69
C ASN A 150 14.83 13.05 23.47
N LEU A 151 15.18 11.99 22.74
CA LEU A 151 15.64 10.73 23.31
C LEU A 151 17.01 10.86 24.00
N GLY A 152 17.87 11.77 23.55
CA GLY A 152 19.16 12.05 24.20
C GLY A 152 19.04 12.62 25.63
N PHE A 153 17.87 13.14 26.01
CA PHE A 153 17.61 13.60 27.38
C PHE A 153 17.05 12.51 28.30
N TRP A 154 16.78 11.31 27.78
CA TRP A 154 16.23 10.22 28.57
C TRP A 154 17.31 9.56 29.42
N ARG A 155 16.98 9.27 30.70
CA ARG A 155 17.94 8.68 31.65
C ARG A 155 18.40 7.26 31.29
N ASP A 156 17.57 6.53 30.55
CA ASP A 156 17.82 5.11 30.21
C ASP A 156 18.77 4.94 29.00
N ASP A 157 19.30 6.04 28.45
CA ASP A 157 20.10 6.08 27.21
C ASP A 157 19.52 5.23 26.07
N PRO A 158 18.36 5.65 25.52
CA PRO A 158 17.59 4.84 24.59
C PRO A 158 18.20 4.72 23.19
N LEU A 159 19.23 5.52 22.90
CA LEU A 159 19.86 5.64 21.59
C LEU A 159 20.97 4.62 21.46
N LEU A 160 20.74 3.56 20.68
CA LEU A 160 21.84 2.66 20.31
C LEU A 160 22.81 3.38 19.38
N PHE A 161 24.12 3.27 19.68
CA PHE A 161 25.20 3.89 18.90
C PHE A 161 24.99 5.40 18.70
N ASP A 162 24.58 6.12 19.75
CA ASP A 162 24.25 7.56 19.71
C ASP A 162 23.20 7.91 18.64
N GLY A 163 22.41 6.91 18.23
CA GLY A 163 21.40 7.02 17.19
C GLY A 163 21.96 7.09 15.76
N GLU A 164 23.25 6.79 15.51
CA GLU A 164 23.88 6.83 14.19
C GLU A 164 23.00 6.17 13.11
N PHE A 165 22.50 4.96 13.39
CA PHE A 165 21.68 4.16 12.48
C PHE A 165 20.16 4.37 12.63
N MET A 166 19.73 5.36 13.41
CA MET A 166 18.31 5.53 13.74
C MET A 166 17.44 5.80 12.50
N HIS A 167 17.97 6.42 11.45
CA HIS A 167 17.18 6.70 10.25
C HIS A 167 17.33 5.59 9.21
N VAL A 168 16.23 4.91 8.91
CA VAL A 168 16.15 4.00 7.76
C VAL A 168 15.11 4.54 6.76
N ARG A 169 15.49 4.69 5.49
CA ARG A 169 14.56 5.07 4.44
C ARG A 169 13.79 3.85 3.95
N CYS A 170 12.50 4.03 3.69
CA CYS A 170 11.67 2.97 3.14
C CYS A 170 12.12 2.59 1.73
N CYS A 171 12.65 1.37 1.56
CA CYS A 171 13.08 0.83 0.27
C CYS A 171 11.93 0.82 -0.75
N ALA A 172 10.71 0.46 -0.33
CA ALA A 172 9.55 0.45 -1.22
C ALA A 172 9.23 1.86 -1.77
N HIS A 173 9.45 2.90 -0.97
CA HIS A 173 9.29 4.28 -1.41
C HIS A 173 10.39 4.68 -2.40
N ILE A 174 11.66 4.32 -2.12
CA ILE A 174 12.79 4.54 -3.04
C ILE A 174 12.51 3.88 -4.39
N LEU A 175 12.09 2.61 -4.40
CA LEU A 175 11.72 1.89 -5.62
C LEU A 175 10.59 2.59 -6.38
N ASN A 176 9.58 3.11 -5.66
CA ASN A 176 8.52 3.90 -6.26
C ASN A 176 9.04 5.21 -6.88
N LEU A 177 10.01 5.90 -6.26
CA LEU A 177 10.62 7.10 -6.82
C LEU A 177 11.38 6.77 -8.11
N ILE A 178 12.23 5.75 -8.09
CA ILE A 178 13.01 5.35 -9.27
C ILE A 178 12.08 4.91 -10.41
N ALA A 179 11.04 4.11 -10.12
CA ALA A 179 10.08 3.69 -11.12
C ALA A 179 9.28 4.87 -11.72
N ARG A 180 8.94 5.87 -10.91
CA ARG A 180 8.25 7.08 -11.38
C ARG A 180 9.16 7.94 -12.26
N ASP A 181 10.42 8.09 -11.88
CA ASP A 181 11.41 8.83 -12.65
C ASP A 181 11.62 8.18 -14.03
N GLY A 182 11.86 6.86 -14.05
CA GLY A 182 11.97 6.11 -15.31
C GLY A 182 10.69 6.14 -16.16
N LEU A 183 9.50 6.24 -15.57
CA LEU A 183 8.25 6.44 -16.33
C LEU A 183 8.12 7.86 -16.89
N ALA A 184 8.70 8.87 -16.24
CA ALA A 184 8.69 10.26 -16.71
C ALA A 184 9.55 10.40 -17.98
N ASP A 185 10.70 9.72 -18.02
CA ASP A 185 11.59 9.68 -19.19
C ASP A 185 10.93 9.11 -20.45
N ILE A 186 9.98 8.19 -20.29
CA ILE A 186 9.23 7.56 -21.39
C ILE A 186 7.77 8.01 -21.45
N SER A 187 7.45 9.16 -20.86
CA SER A 187 6.07 9.62 -20.65
C SER A 187 5.23 9.66 -21.94
N ASP A 188 5.79 10.15 -23.05
CA ASP A 188 5.10 10.18 -24.35
C ASP A 188 4.74 8.78 -24.84
N SER A 189 5.67 7.81 -24.72
CA SER A 189 5.42 6.41 -25.07
C SER A 189 4.36 5.78 -24.16
N VAL A 190 4.35 6.13 -22.87
CA VAL A 190 3.32 5.68 -21.93
C VAL A 190 1.95 6.23 -22.32
N VAL A 191 1.85 7.52 -22.66
CA VAL A 191 0.60 8.15 -23.09
C VAL A 191 0.11 7.54 -24.40
N SER A 192 1.02 7.33 -25.36
CA SER A 192 0.74 6.67 -26.64
C SER A 192 0.10 5.29 -26.44
N VAL A 193 0.74 4.43 -25.63
CA VAL A 193 0.22 3.09 -25.30
C VAL A 193 -1.09 3.18 -24.52
N ARG A 194 -1.22 4.11 -23.58
CA ARG A 194 -2.46 4.32 -22.81
C ARG A 194 -3.63 4.66 -23.73
N ASN A 195 -3.43 5.54 -24.71
CA ASN A 195 -4.46 5.92 -25.66
C ASN A 195 -4.88 4.75 -26.56
N ALA A 196 -3.91 3.93 -26.99
CA ALA A 196 -4.20 2.69 -27.73
C ALA A 196 -5.06 1.71 -26.91
N VAL A 197 -4.72 1.48 -25.64
CA VAL A 197 -5.50 0.61 -24.75
C VAL A 197 -6.89 1.21 -24.47
N LYS A 198 -6.97 2.53 -24.25
CA LYS A 198 -8.23 3.27 -24.05
C LYS A 198 -9.18 3.09 -25.24
N TYR A 199 -8.67 3.18 -26.47
CA TYR A 199 -9.46 2.92 -27.68
C TYR A 199 -10.06 1.51 -27.69
N VAL A 200 -9.21 0.49 -27.54
CA VAL A 200 -9.64 -0.91 -27.62
C VAL A 200 -10.67 -1.23 -26.53
N ARG A 201 -10.52 -0.64 -25.34
CA ARG A 201 -11.44 -0.86 -24.20
C ARG A 201 -12.74 -0.06 -24.28
N SER A 202 -12.85 0.96 -25.14
CA SER A 202 -13.97 1.90 -25.08
C SER A 202 -15.30 1.32 -25.59
N SER A 203 -15.28 0.28 -26.42
CA SER A 203 -16.51 -0.40 -26.87
C SER A 203 -16.27 -1.87 -27.20
N ASN A 204 -17.34 -2.68 -27.17
CA ASN A 204 -17.27 -4.10 -27.56
C ASN A 204 -16.87 -4.26 -29.04
N ALA A 205 -17.33 -3.37 -29.93
CA ALA A 205 -16.98 -3.41 -31.35
C ALA A 205 -15.48 -3.18 -31.58
N ARG A 206 -14.87 -2.19 -30.90
CA ARG A 206 -13.42 -1.93 -30.98
C ARG A 206 -12.61 -3.08 -30.39
N PHE A 207 -13.09 -3.67 -29.29
CA PHE A 207 -12.46 -4.86 -28.71
C PHE A 207 -12.51 -6.07 -29.66
N GLN A 208 -13.64 -6.33 -30.32
CA GLN A 208 -13.76 -7.39 -31.32
C GLN A 208 -12.86 -7.13 -32.55
N ALA A 209 -12.77 -5.88 -32.99
CA ALA A 209 -11.87 -5.49 -34.09
C ALA A 209 -10.39 -5.73 -33.74
N PHE A 210 -10.00 -5.51 -32.48
CA PHE A 210 -8.67 -5.86 -31.97
C PHE A 210 -8.47 -7.38 -31.88
N GLN A 211 -9.46 -8.12 -31.36
CA GLN A 211 -9.38 -9.59 -31.25
C GLN A 211 -9.15 -10.26 -32.60
N LYS A 212 -9.82 -9.82 -33.67
CA LYS A 212 -9.63 -10.35 -35.04
C LYS A 212 -8.19 -10.23 -35.55
N ARG A 213 -7.41 -9.32 -34.97
CA ARG A 213 -6.02 -9.02 -35.36
C ARG A 213 -5.00 -9.59 -34.38
N SER A 214 -5.45 -10.24 -33.31
CA SER A 214 -4.54 -10.89 -32.37
C SER A 214 -4.33 -12.35 -32.73
N ASP A 215 -3.06 -12.76 -32.75
CA ASP A 215 -2.66 -14.14 -33.00
C ASP A 215 -2.76 -15.02 -31.73
N LEU A 216 -3.33 -14.49 -30.63
CA LEU A 216 -3.47 -15.18 -29.36
C LEU A 216 -4.91 -15.66 -29.15
N ASP A 217 -5.07 -16.97 -29.00
CA ASP A 217 -6.37 -17.59 -28.75
C ASP A 217 -7.02 -17.08 -27.45
N LYS A 218 -8.33 -16.82 -27.52
CA LYS A 218 -9.22 -16.51 -26.38
C LYS A 218 -8.83 -15.29 -25.54
N LEU A 219 -8.63 -14.13 -26.18
CA LEU A 219 -8.59 -12.86 -25.46
C LEU A 219 -9.94 -12.53 -24.80
N ILE A 220 -9.93 -12.18 -23.53
CA ILE A 220 -11.09 -11.61 -22.83
C ILE A 220 -10.87 -10.11 -22.61
N ARG A 221 -11.93 -9.33 -22.36
CA ARG A 221 -11.81 -7.86 -22.21
C ARG A 221 -10.88 -7.46 -21.05
N GLY A 222 -10.67 -8.34 -20.07
CA GLY A 222 -9.69 -8.19 -18.99
C GLY A 222 -8.23 -8.40 -19.41
N SER A 223 -7.97 -8.91 -20.62
CA SER A 223 -6.62 -9.18 -21.13
C SER A 223 -5.82 -7.90 -21.44
N LEU A 224 -6.47 -6.73 -21.54
CA LEU A 224 -5.79 -5.44 -21.62
C LEU A 224 -6.14 -4.60 -20.40
N ILE A 225 -5.14 -4.18 -19.64
CA ILE A 225 -5.30 -3.46 -18.38
C ILE A 225 -5.05 -1.98 -18.65
N LEU A 226 -6.00 -1.12 -18.28
CA LEU A 226 -5.79 0.33 -18.29
C LEU A 226 -5.19 0.74 -16.95
N ASP A 227 -4.19 1.61 -16.98
CA ASP A 227 -3.50 2.03 -15.78
C ASP A 227 -4.32 3.01 -14.93
N ASN A 228 -3.90 3.15 -13.67
CA ASN A 228 -4.31 4.23 -12.79
C ASN A 228 -3.07 5.07 -12.50
N ASN A 229 -3.05 6.32 -12.98
CA ASN A 229 -1.90 7.24 -12.95
C ASN A 229 -1.32 7.48 -11.54
N ILE A 230 -2.00 7.05 -10.47
CA ILE A 230 -1.54 7.22 -9.08
C ILE A 230 -0.46 6.20 -8.70
N ARG A 231 -0.47 5.00 -9.29
CA ARG A 231 0.43 3.89 -8.90
C ARG A 231 1.16 3.30 -10.10
N TRP A 232 2.49 3.40 -10.07
CA TRP A 232 3.37 2.96 -11.17
C TRP A 232 3.21 1.48 -11.52
N ASN A 233 2.81 0.63 -10.55
CA ASN A 233 2.60 -0.80 -10.78
C ASN A 233 1.47 -1.08 -11.79
N TYR A 234 0.42 -0.27 -11.81
CA TYR A 234 -0.65 -0.39 -12.82
C TYR A 234 -0.18 0.06 -14.20
N THR A 235 0.62 1.14 -14.27
CA THR A 235 1.25 1.58 -15.53
C THR A 235 2.18 0.50 -16.07
N TYR A 236 3.05 -0.07 -15.23
CA TYR A 236 3.89 -1.20 -15.59
C TYR A 236 3.07 -2.39 -16.13
N LEU A 237 1.97 -2.73 -15.45
CA LEU A 237 1.11 -3.84 -15.85
C LEU A 237 0.41 -3.58 -17.19
N MET A 238 -0.09 -2.36 -17.42
CA MET A 238 -0.61 -1.92 -18.73
C MET A 238 0.45 -2.10 -19.81
N LEU A 239 1.64 -1.52 -19.62
CA LEU A 239 2.72 -1.53 -20.61
C LEU A 239 3.16 -2.95 -20.97
N THR A 240 3.45 -3.78 -19.96
CA THR A 240 3.96 -5.15 -20.17
C THR A 240 2.92 -6.10 -20.75
N THR A 241 1.66 -5.94 -20.38
CA THR A 241 0.56 -6.72 -20.96
C THR A 241 0.34 -6.29 -22.40
N THR A 242 0.26 -4.99 -22.66
CA THR A 242 0.03 -4.43 -24.00
C THR A 242 1.16 -4.80 -24.97
N LEU A 243 2.41 -4.80 -24.50
CA LEU A 243 3.57 -5.22 -25.30
C LEU A 243 3.45 -6.66 -25.82
N LYS A 244 2.81 -7.59 -25.08
CA LYS A 244 2.56 -8.96 -25.55
C LYS A 244 1.61 -9.00 -26.76
N HIS A 245 0.78 -7.97 -26.90
CA HIS A 245 -0.18 -7.85 -27.99
C HIS A 245 0.24 -6.82 -29.05
N ARG A 246 1.51 -6.41 -29.09
CA ARG A 246 2.04 -5.43 -30.05
C ARG A 246 1.62 -5.75 -31.49
N GLY A 247 1.75 -7.00 -31.93
CA GLY A 247 1.42 -7.39 -33.30
C GLY A 247 -0.04 -7.07 -33.70
N ALA A 248 -0.98 -7.16 -32.75
CA ALA A 248 -2.37 -6.80 -32.99
C ALA A 248 -2.56 -5.29 -33.13
N PHE A 249 -1.87 -4.49 -32.31
CA PHE A 249 -1.87 -3.03 -32.43
C PHE A 249 -1.21 -2.56 -33.73
N ASP A 250 -0.09 -3.16 -34.12
CA ASP A 250 0.60 -2.85 -35.38
C ASP A 250 -0.34 -3.15 -36.59
N LYS A 251 -1.08 -4.27 -36.58
CA LYS A 251 -2.11 -4.58 -37.61
C LYS A 251 -3.28 -3.59 -37.59
N MET A 252 -3.72 -3.12 -36.41
CA MET A 252 -4.79 -2.12 -36.33
C MET A 252 -4.41 -0.81 -37.02
N VAL A 253 -3.16 -0.36 -36.92
CA VAL A 253 -2.70 0.86 -37.61
C VAL A 253 -2.85 0.75 -39.13
N VAL A 254 -2.54 -0.43 -39.68
CA VAL A 254 -2.57 -0.67 -41.14
C VAL A 254 -3.99 -0.92 -41.65
N GLU A 255 -4.79 -1.66 -40.89
CA GLU A 255 -6.06 -2.24 -41.37
C GLU A 255 -7.32 -1.56 -40.84
N ASP A 256 -7.22 -0.73 -39.80
CA ASP A 256 -8.38 -0.14 -39.11
C ASP A 256 -8.36 1.39 -39.18
N LYS A 257 -9.03 1.95 -40.20
CA LYS A 257 -9.14 3.41 -40.39
C LYS A 257 -9.77 4.13 -39.19
N LEU A 258 -10.65 3.46 -38.44
CA LEU A 258 -11.27 4.06 -37.25
C LEU A 258 -10.28 4.14 -36.09
N TYR A 259 -9.28 3.26 -36.05
CA TYR A 259 -8.19 3.31 -35.08
C TYR A 259 -7.21 4.44 -35.42
N ASP A 260 -6.81 4.56 -36.68
CA ASP A 260 -5.92 5.64 -37.12
C ASP A 260 -6.58 7.03 -36.94
N GLY A 261 -7.85 7.16 -37.34
CA GLY A 261 -8.64 8.39 -37.17
C GLY A 261 -8.78 8.83 -35.71
N TYR A 262 -8.81 7.90 -34.75
CA TYR A 262 -8.91 8.23 -33.33
C TYR A 262 -7.74 9.06 -32.79
N PHE A 263 -6.54 8.91 -33.37
CA PHE A 263 -5.37 9.70 -32.96
C PHE A 263 -5.31 11.08 -33.63
N LEU A 264 -6.09 11.28 -34.70
CA LEU A 264 -6.24 12.57 -35.37
C LEU A 264 -7.28 13.47 -34.69
N GLU A 265 -8.19 12.90 -33.91
CA GLU A 265 -9.17 13.62 -33.09
C GLU A 265 -8.50 14.46 -31.98
N ASP A 266 -9.06 15.64 -31.73
CA ASP A 266 -8.64 16.50 -30.63
C ASP A 266 -9.24 16.07 -29.29
N GLU A 267 -8.39 15.99 -28.27
CA GLU A 267 -8.79 15.84 -26.87
C GLU A 267 -8.30 17.07 -26.10
N LYS A 268 -9.23 17.96 -25.71
CA LYS A 268 -8.93 19.22 -25.00
C LYS A 268 -7.99 20.18 -25.77
N GLY A 269 -8.19 20.29 -27.08
CA GLY A 269 -7.43 21.22 -27.93
C GLY A 269 -6.02 20.74 -28.28
N LYS A 270 -5.70 19.46 -28.05
CA LYS A 270 -4.47 18.82 -28.52
C LYS A 270 -4.82 17.47 -29.15
N LYS A 271 -4.11 17.10 -30.22
CA LYS A 271 -4.20 15.76 -30.80
C LYS A 271 -3.75 14.71 -29.78
N ARG A 272 -4.39 13.55 -29.81
CA ARG A 272 -3.99 12.43 -28.95
C ARG A 272 -2.59 11.95 -29.35
N VAL A 273 -1.73 11.71 -28.36
CA VAL A 273 -0.43 11.08 -28.60
C VAL A 273 -0.66 9.63 -29.05
N GLY A 274 -0.09 9.27 -30.19
CA GLY A 274 -0.14 7.92 -30.79
C GLY A 274 -0.46 7.95 -32.28
N PRO A 275 -0.74 6.80 -32.92
CA PRO A 275 -0.64 5.45 -32.35
C PRO A 275 0.80 5.07 -31.95
N PRO A 276 0.99 4.04 -31.09
CA PRO A 276 2.32 3.61 -30.66
C PRO A 276 3.23 3.23 -31.83
N LYS A 277 4.43 3.83 -31.87
CA LYS A 277 5.45 3.59 -32.90
C LYS A 277 6.52 2.62 -32.40
N LEU A 278 7.41 2.20 -33.30
CA LEU A 278 8.53 1.32 -32.97
C LEU A 278 9.34 1.81 -31.76
N ASN A 279 9.63 3.12 -31.69
CA ASN A 279 10.36 3.73 -30.58
C ASN A 279 9.59 3.63 -29.25
N ASP A 280 8.26 3.77 -29.28
CA ASP A 280 7.42 3.62 -28.09
C ASP A 280 7.50 2.19 -27.54
N TRP A 281 7.41 1.21 -28.43
CA TRP A 281 7.54 -0.20 -28.05
C TRP A 281 8.92 -0.53 -27.50
N GLU A 282 9.98 0.09 -28.02
CA GLU A 282 11.35 -0.12 -27.57
C GLU A 282 11.59 0.52 -26.19
N ASN A 283 11.08 1.73 -25.97
CA ASN A 283 11.07 2.36 -24.65
C ASN A 283 10.34 1.49 -23.61
N VAL A 284 9.19 0.93 -23.97
CA VAL A 284 8.44 0.00 -23.10
C VAL A 284 9.21 -1.29 -22.82
N ARG A 285 9.95 -1.83 -23.80
CA ARG A 285 10.82 -3.01 -23.59
C ARG A 285 11.96 -2.71 -22.64
N ARG A 286 12.64 -1.57 -22.81
CA ARG A 286 13.72 -1.13 -21.91
C ARG A 286 13.22 -0.96 -20.48
N PHE A 287 12.07 -0.32 -20.30
CA PHE A 287 11.44 -0.18 -18.99
C PHE A 287 10.98 -1.52 -18.39
N LYS A 288 10.58 -2.49 -19.22
CA LYS A 288 10.27 -3.84 -18.74
C LYS A 288 11.49 -4.54 -18.14
N ILE A 289 12.67 -4.39 -18.76
CA ILE A 289 13.94 -4.96 -18.28
C ILE A 289 14.31 -4.37 -16.92
N PHE A 290 14.06 -3.07 -16.72
CA PHE A 290 14.35 -2.38 -15.46
C PHE A 290 13.73 -3.08 -14.24
N LYS A 291 12.50 -3.63 -14.33
CA LYS A 291 11.91 -4.39 -13.21
C LYS A 291 12.64 -5.71 -12.91
N ASN A 292 13.26 -6.35 -13.89
CA ASN A 292 14.00 -7.59 -13.64
C ASN A 292 15.31 -7.36 -12.86
N LEU A 293 15.71 -6.10 -12.68
CA LEU A 293 16.90 -5.69 -11.91
C LEU A 293 16.54 -5.24 -10.48
N LEU A 294 15.25 -5.19 -10.13
CA LEU A 294 14.72 -4.79 -8.82
C LEU A 294 14.13 -5.99 -8.08
#